data_AF-A0A821TKE0-F1
#
_entry.id   AF-A0A821TKE0-F1
#
_cell.length_a   1.000
_cell.length_b   1.000
_cell.length_c   1.000
_cell.angle_alpha   90.00
_cell.angle_beta   90.00
_cell.angle_gamma   90.00
#
_symmetry.space_group_name_H-M   'P 1'
#
loop_
_entity.id
_entity.type
_entity.pdbx_description
1 polymer ?
#
loop_
_entity_poly.entity_id
_entity_poly.type
_entity_poly.pdbx_seq_one_letter_code
_entity_poly.pdbx_strand_id
1 'polypeptide(L)'
;PFVHLNIATPDYMKPTQNQSTWRRPRGMFQKNVGLQWIRQNTNSNDDALIYFADDDNTYHWKLFQEIRKVQSVGVWPVGLVGELFYERPVCLKGKVYSWFHYVYRKRKFPTDMAGFAIHLRLFHQYSNYIFNVSANSVAEQESQILDTMTTMDQLECLANNASKVIIIFYMKKER
;
A
#
# COMPACT_ATOMS: atom_id res chain seq x y z
N PRO A 1 -12.06 -17.78 -6.40
CA PRO A 1 -12.49 -16.92 -7.54
C PRO A 1 -11.40 -15.89 -7.81
N PHE A 2 -11.17 -15.53 -9.08
CA PHE A 2 -10.21 -14.49 -9.45
C PHE A 2 -10.70 -13.76 -10.70
N VAL A 3 -10.18 -12.56 -10.92
CA VAL A 3 -10.42 -11.76 -12.13
C VAL A 3 -9.06 -11.48 -12.77
N HIS A 4 -8.94 -11.79 -14.06
CA HIS A 4 -7.70 -11.54 -14.80
C HIS A 4 -7.86 -10.25 -15.60
N LEU A 5 -7.11 -9.21 -15.20
CA LEU A 5 -7.02 -7.92 -15.88
C LEU A 5 -5.62 -7.77 -16.49
N ASN A 6 -5.50 -7.00 -17.56
CA ASN A 6 -4.20 -6.68 -18.14
C ASN A 6 -4.16 -5.23 -18.61
N ILE A 7 -2.96 -4.64 -18.53
CA ILE A 7 -2.62 -3.36 -19.15
C ILE A 7 -1.11 -3.29 -19.32
N ALA A 8 -0.67 -2.92 -20.51
CA ALA A 8 0.74 -2.68 -20.77
C ALA A 8 1.16 -1.34 -20.16
N THR A 9 2.23 -1.33 -19.37
CA THR A 9 2.88 -0.08 -18.99
C THR A 9 3.46 0.57 -20.26
N PRO A 10 3.17 1.85 -20.55
CA PRO A 10 3.69 2.52 -21.74
C PRO A 10 5.22 2.55 -21.77
N ASP A 11 5.81 2.46 -22.97
CA ASP A 11 7.27 2.35 -23.13
C ASP A 11 8.04 3.51 -22.52
N TYR A 12 7.48 4.72 -22.61
CA TYR A 12 8.10 5.92 -22.03
C TYR A 12 8.16 5.90 -20.49
N MET A 13 7.48 4.98 -19.82
CA MET A 13 7.54 4.75 -18.37
C MET A 13 8.33 3.50 -17.96
N LYS A 14 8.78 2.68 -18.92
CA LYS A 14 9.64 1.53 -18.60
C LYS A 14 11.05 2.01 -18.26
N PRO A 15 11.72 1.49 -17.22
CA PRO A 15 13.11 1.86 -16.93
C PRO A 15 14.01 1.52 -18.12
N THR A 16 14.86 2.47 -18.55
CA THR A 16 15.93 2.20 -19.52
C THR A 16 17.12 1.52 -18.83
N GLN A 17 17.97 0.79 -19.57
CA GLN A 17 19.04 -0.06 -19.02
C GLN A 17 20.00 0.63 -18.02
N ASN A 18 20.08 1.96 -18.02
CA ASN A 18 20.95 2.75 -17.14
C ASN A 18 20.20 3.69 -16.18
N GLN A 19 18.87 3.56 -16.04
CA GLN A 19 18.09 4.37 -15.10
C GLN A 19 17.78 3.58 -13.82
N SER A 20 18.04 4.21 -12.69
CA SER A 20 17.65 3.73 -11.37
C SER A 20 16.16 3.39 -11.36
N THR A 21 15.82 2.14 -11.04
CA THR A 21 14.43 1.64 -10.96
C THR A 21 13.58 2.43 -9.97
N TRP A 22 14.22 3.06 -8.98
CA TRP A 22 13.56 3.94 -8.03
C TRP A 22 12.86 5.10 -8.74
N ARG A 23 13.38 5.63 -9.85
CA ARG A 23 12.78 6.78 -10.58
C ARG A 23 11.54 6.43 -11.39
N ARG A 24 11.18 5.14 -11.54
CA ARG A 24 10.04 4.69 -12.35
C ARG A 24 9.29 3.59 -11.60
N PRO A 25 8.34 3.94 -10.72
CA PRO A 25 7.57 2.97 -9.96
C PRO A 25 6.81 2.02 -10.90
N ARG A 26 6.87 0.72 -10.58
CA ARG A 26 6.24 -0.35 -11.36
C ARG A 26 4.80 -0.57 -10.88
N GLY A 27 3.95 -1.12 -11.74
CA GLY A 27 2.62 -1.57 -11.34
C GLY A 27 1.53 -0.50 -11.31
N MET A 28 1.82 0.76 -11.61
CA MET A 28 0.85 1.86 -11.41
C MET A 28 -0.38 1.79 -12.31
N PHE A 29 -0.17 1.50 -13.60
CA PHE A 29 -1.29 1.29 -14.52
C PHE A 29 -2.12 0.09 -14.10
N GLN A 30 -1.47 -0.98 -13.64
CA GLN A 30 -2.11 -2.22 -13.22
C GLN A 30 -2.95 -1.98 -11.95
N LYS A 31 -2.41 -1.25 -10.97
CA LYS A 31 -3.14 -0.82 -9.77
C LYS A 31 -4.36 0.02 -10.15
N ASN A 32 -4.21 1.00 -11.04
CA ASN A 32 -5.32 1.84 -11.51
C ASN A 32 -6.41 1.03 -12.22
N VAL A 33 -6.05 0.07 -13.07
CA VAL A 33 -7.01 -0.83 -13.73
C VAL A 33 -7.75 -1.70 -12.72
N GLY A 34 -7.05 -2.23 -11.71
CA GLY A 34 -7.67 -2.95 -10.60
C GLY A 34 -8.67 -2.09 -9.83
N LEU A 35 -8.28 -0.86 -9.46
CA LEU A 35 -9.16 0.09 -8.78
C LEU A 35 -10.38 0.47 -9.62
N GLN A 36 -10.21 0.68 -10.93
CA GLN A 36 -11.31 0.95 -11.85
C GLN A 36 -12.27 -0.24 -11.92
N TRP A 37 -11.75 -1.46 -12.01
CA TRP A 37 -12.58 -2.66 -12.01
C TRP A 37 -13.39 -2.79 -10.72
N ILE A 38 -12.76 -2.56 -9.56
CA ILE A 38 -13.46 -2.57 -8.26
C ILE A 38 -14.61 -1.56 -8.26
N ARG A 39 -14.39 -0.33 -8.75
CA ARG A 39 -15.46 0.69 -8.83
C ARG A 39 -16.64 0.27 -9.69
N GLN A 40 -16.38 -0.43 -10.78
CA GLN A 40 -17.42 -0.84 -11.74
C GLN A 40 -18.20 -2.07 -11.30
N ASN A 41 -17.63 -2.88 -10.39
CA ASN A 41 -18.17 -4.21 -10.05
C ASN A 41 -18.57 -4.34 -8.56
N THR A 42 -18.40 -3.29 -7.77
CA THR A 42 -18.74 -3.27 -6.34
C THR A 42 -19.41 -1.93 -5.99
N ASN A 43 -20.00 -1.85 -4.79
CA ASN A 43 -20.66 -0.65 -4.30
C ASN A 43 -20.32 -0.38 -2.82
N SER A 44 -20.75 0.77 -2.29
CA SER A 44 -20.45 1.21 -0.93
C SER A 44 -21.18 0.43 0.17
N ASN A 45 -22.07 -0.50 -0.16
CA ASN A 45 -22.73 -1.37 0.83
C ASN A 45 -22.01 -2.72 0.98
N ASP A 46 -21.06 -3.03 0.09
CA ASP A 46 -20.29 -4.26 0.15
C ASP A 46 -19.28 -4.20 1.31
N ASP A 47 -19.34 -5.20 2.20
CA ASP A 47 -18.38 -5.35 3.29
C ASP A 47 -17.10 -6.03 2.78
N ALA A 48 -16.22 -5.22 2.21
CA ALA A 48 -14.98 -5.69 1.62
C ALA A 48 -13.80 -4.73 1.85
N LEU A 49 -12.60 -5.25 1.59
CA LEU A 49 -11.32 -4.61 1.83
C LEU A 49 -10.46 -4.65 0.56
N ILE A 50 -9.76 -3.55 0.32
CA ILE A 50 -8.77 -3.41 -0.75
C ILE A 50 -7.40 -3.54 -0.12
N TYR A 51 -6.63 -4.51 -0.60
CA TYR A 51 -5.24 -4.74 -0.20
C TYR A 51 -4.36 -4.84 -1.44
N PHE A 52 -3.24 -4.11 -1.45
CA PHE A 52 -2.27 -4.13 -2.53
C PHE A 52 -1.18 -5.15 -2.21
N ALA A 53 -1.15 -6.24 -2.97
CA ALA A 53 -0.18 -7.31 -2.80
C ALA A 53 0.68 -7.47 -4.07
N ASP A 54 1.95 -7.08 -4.01
CA ASP A 54 2.93 -7.31 -5.07
C ASP A 54 3.34 -8.80 -5.12
N ASP A 55 3.71 -9.28 -6.30
CA ASP A 55 3.97 -10.70 -6.59
C ASP A 55 5.35 -11.20 -6.11
N ASP A 56 6.25 -10.29 -5.76
CA ASP A 56 7.60 -10.57 -5.24
C ASP A 56 7.71 -10.47 -3.71
N ASN A 57 6.59 -10.19 -3.03
CA ASN A 57 6.49 -10.14 -1.57
C ASN A 57 6.10 -11.50 -0.97
N THR A 58 6.44 -11.70 0.31
CA THR A 58 6.01 -12.87 1.07
C THR A 58 4.98 -12.50 2.15
N TYR A 59 3.87 -13.23 2.16
CA TYR A 59 2.70 -12.95 2.99
C TYR A 59 2.46 -14.06 4.01
N HIS A 60 2.62 -13.74 5.30
CA HIS A 60 2.25 -14.67 6.34
C HIS A 60 0.72 -14.73 6.46
N TRP A 61 0.13 -15.93 6.55
CA TRP A 61 -1.34 -16.10 6.53
C TRP A 61 -2.09 -15.29 7.62
N LYS A 62 -1.48 -15.11 8.81
CA LYS A 62 -2.00 -14.25 9.90
C LYS A 62 -2.24 -12.81 9.46
N LEU A 63 -1.55 -12.32 8.44
CA LEU A 63 -1.80 -11.01 7.85
C LEU A 63 -3.25 -10.87 7.43
N PHE A 64 -3.80 -11.87 6.74
CA PHE A 64 -5.17 -11.82 6.25
C PHE A 64 -6.19 -11.88 7.38
N GLN A 65 -5.82 -12.37 8.57
CA GLN A 65 -6.67 -12.25 9.77
C GLN A 65 -6.66 -10.83 10.34
N GLU A 66 -5.54 -10.11 10.23
CA GLU A 66 -5.46 -8.70 10.64
C GLU A 66 -6.16 -7.79 9.62
N ILE A 67 -5.95 -8.01 8.33
CA ILE A 67 -6.62 -7.27 7.25
C ILE A 67 -8.14 -7.29 7.46
N ARG A 68 -8.72 -8.47 7.76
CA ARG A 68 -10.17 -8.64 8.00
C ARG A 68 -10.73 -7.81 9.17
N LYS A 69 -9.89 -7.25 10.04
CA LYS A 69 -10.33 -6.43 11.18
C LYS A 69 -10.52 -4.96 10.82
N VAL A 70 -9.94 -4.52 9.70
CA VAL A 70 -9.94 -3.11 9.28
C VAL A 70 -11.36 -2.57 9.12
N GLN A 71 -11.65 -1.43 9.74
CA GLN A 71 -12.94 -0.74 9.64
C GLN A 71 -12.92 0.48 8.71
N SER A 72 -11.75 1.09 8.51
CA SER A 72 -11.56 2.26 7.65
C SER A 72 -10.23 2.15 6.90
N VAL A 73 -9.11 2.44 7.55
CA VAL A 73 -7.75 2.25 7.00
C VAL A 73 -6.87 1.65 8.08
N GLY A 74 -6.43 0.42 7.86
CA GLY A 74 -5.56 -0.29 8.78
C GLY A 74 -4.12 -0.27 8.34
N VAL A 75 -3.21 -0.18 9.31
CA VAL A 75 -1.76 -0.20 9.08
C VAL A 75 -1.06 -1.17 10.01
N TRP A 76 0.06 -1.73 9.55
CA TRP A 76 0.87 -2.69 10.31
C TRP A 76 2.35 -2.64 9.90
N PRO A 77 3.24 -3.30 10.67
CA PRO A 77 4.67 -3.37 10.33
C PRO A 77 4.95 -4.15 9.04
N VAL A 78 5.95 -3.68 8.29
CA VAL A 78 6.47 -4.32 7.07
C VAL A 78 7.96 -4.59 7.25
N GLY A 79 8.40 -5.82 6.98
CA GLY A 79 9.81 -6.21 7.05
C GLY A 79 10.60 -5.90 5.77
N LEU A 80 11.91 -5.72 5.92
CA LEU A 80 12.90 -5.54 4.84
C LEU A 80 12.56 -4.44 3.83
N VAL A 81 12.11 -3.29 4.33
CA VAL A 81 11.76 -2.13 3.52
C VAL A 81 12.54 -0.90 3.97
N GLY A 82 12.77 0.04 3.04
CA GLY A 82 13.38 1.33 3.37
C GLY A 82 14.81 1.23 3.90
N GLU A 83 15.58 0.23 3.47
CA GLU A 83 16.95 -0.07 3.97
C GLU A 83 17.00 -0.49 5.45
N LEU A 84 15.85 -0.76 6.07
CA LEU A 84 15.72 -1.22 7.45
C LEU A 84 15.22 -2.68 7.50
N PHE A 85 15.48 -3.35 8.62
CA PHE A 85 14.90 -4.68 8.88
C PHE A 85 13.38 -4.65 8.93
N TYR A 86 12.79 -3.53 9.35
CA TYR A 86 11.37 -3.28 9.31
C TYR A 86 11.08 -1.78 9.39
N GLU A 87 9.99 -1.35 8.76
CA GLU A 87 9.31 -0.09 9.05
C GLU A 87 7.99 -0.41 9.76
N ARG A 88 7.58 0.43 10.72
CA ARG A 88 6.33 0.21 11.46
C ARG A 88 5.66 1.49 11.91
N PRO A 89 4.32 1.51 12.00
CA PRO A 89 3.66 2.54 12.77
C PRO A 89 4.01 2.39 14.26
N VAL A 90 4.14 3.53 14.94
CA VAL A 90 4.30 3.61 16.39
C VAL A 90 2.94 3.95 16.97
N CYS A 91 2.41 3.03 17.76
CA CYS A 91 1.02 3.06 18.17
C CYS A 91 0.87 3.17 19.68
N LEU A 92 -0.16 3.92 20.09
CA LEU A 92 -0.58 4.04 21.47
C LEU A 92 -2.08 3.76 21.54
N LYS A 93 -2.49 2.75 22.31
CA LYS A 93 -3.91 2.36 22.50
C LYS A 93 -4.66 2.15 21.16
N GLY A 94 -4.06 1.46 20.20
CA GLY A 94 -4.67 1.17 18.89
C GLY A 94 -4.63 2.31 17.87
N LYS A 95 -4.08 3.47 18.23
CA LYS A 95 -3.96 4.65 17.36
C LYS A 95 -2.51 4.93 16.97
N VAL A 96 -2.31 5.38 15.75
CA VAL A 96 -0.98 5.74 15.22
C VAL A 96 -0.59 7.14 15.71
N TYR A 97 0.56 7.25 16.36
CA TYR A 97 1.12 8.51 16.84
C TYR A 97 2.31 8.97 15.99
N SER A 98 3.11 8.02 15.52
CA SER A 98 4.33 8.29 14.76
C SER A 98 4.71 7.04 13.94
N TRP A 99 5.88 7.06 13.31
CA TRP A 99 6.37 5.98 12.48
C TRP A 99 7.86 5.73 12.74
N PHE A 100 8.21 4.45 12.90
CA PHE A 100 9.58 3.99 12.83
C PHE A 100 9.92 3.72 11.37
N HIS A 101 10.71 4.60 10.78
CA HIS A 101 11.07 4.60 9.37
C HIS A 101 12.45 5.22 9.18
N TYR A 102 13.03 5.07 7.98
CA TYR A 102 14.31 5.69 7.69
C TYR A 102 14.18 7.22 7.56
N VAL A 103 14.80 7.94 8.50
CA VAL A 103 14.63 9.39 8.75
C VAL A 103 14.85 10.28 7.52
N TYR A 104 15.64 9.83 6.54
CA TYR A 104 15.95 10.63 5.34
C TYR A 104 14.79 10.73 4.34
N ARG A 105 13.71 9.95 4.49
CA ARG A 105 12.51 10.03 3.64
C ARG A 105 11.39 10.79 4.36
N LYS A 106 11.35 12.11 4.23
CA LYS A 106 10.24 12.96 4.73
C LYS A 106 8.95 12.66 3.97
N ARG A 107 8.21 11.63 4.38
CA ARG A 107 6.89 11.25 3.83
C ARG A 107 5.81 11.49 4.89
N LYS A 108 4.62 11.93 4.49
CA LYS A 108 3.48 12.09 5.41
C LYS A 108 3.06 10.74 6.02
N PHE A 109 3.06 9.69 5.20
CA PHE A 109 2.80 8.32 5.63
C PHE A 109 3.99 7.44 5.20
N PRO A 110 5.02 7.28 6.05
CA PRO A 110 6.18 6.45 5.76
C PRO A 110 5.85 4.98 5.99
N THR A 111 5.04 4.44 5.09
CA THR A 111 4.68 3.03 4.99
C THR A 111 4.93 2.54 3.57
N ASP A 112 4.96 1.22 3.41
CA ASP A 112 5.05 0.54 2.11
C ASP A 112 3.65 0.23 1.59
N MET A 113 3.52 -0.02 0.28
CA MET A 113 2.26 -0.39 -0.35
C MET A 113 1.63 -1.64 0.30
N ALA A 114 2.45 -2.59 0.76
CA ALA A 114 1.99 -3.79 1.46
C ALA A 114 1.60 -3.53 2.93
N GLY A 115 1.88 -2.34 3.47
CA GLY A 115 1.74 -2.00 4.89
C GLY A 115 0.36 -1.54 5.33
N PHE A 116 -0.62 -1.48 4.42
CA PHE A 116 -1.95 -1.00 4.73
C PHE A 116 -3.06 -1.68 3.90
N ALA A 117 -4.30 -1.61 4.41
CA ALA A 117 -5.51 -1.93 3.64
C ALA A 117 -6.59 -0.87 3.88
N ILE A 118 -7.49 -0.74 2.91
CA ILE A 118 -8.53 0.27 2.87
C ILE A 118 -9.88 -0.42 2.79
N HIS A 119 -10.84 0.00 3.61
CA HIS A 119 -12.21 -0.49 3.50
C HIS A 119 -12.86 0.04 2.23
N LEU A 120 -13.52 -0.85 1.50
CA LEU A 120 -14.21 -0.55 0.24
C LEU A 120 -15.21 0.61 0.35
N ARG A 121 -15.88 0.75 1.51
CA ARG A 121 -16.83 1.84 1.77
C ARG A 121 -16.16 3.21 1.68
N LEU A 122 -14.98 3.35 2.30
CA LEU A 122 -14.17 4.56 2.23
C LEU A 122 -13.69 4.81 0.80
N PHE A 123 -13.22 3.77 0.11
CA PHE A 123 -12.75 3.88 -1.26
C PHE A 123 -13.82 4.43 -2.23
N HIS A 124 -15.08 4.01 -2.09
CA HIS A 124 -16.19 4.53 -2.89
C HIS A 124 -16.53 6.00 -2.61
N GLN A 125 -16.27 6.51 -1.40
CA GLN A 125 -16.42 7.94 -1.08
C GLN A 125 -15.43 8.80 -1.87
N TYR A 126 -14.28 8.23 -2.26
CA TYR A 126 -13.23 8.88 -3.04
C TYR A 126 -13.13 8.28 -4.45
N SER A 127 -14.26 8.25 -5.17
CA SER A 127 -14.42 7.62 -6.49
C SER A 127 -13.48 8.14 -7.59
N ASN A 128 -12.89 9.33 -7.40
CA ASN A 128 -12.02 9.97 -8.38
C ASN A 128 -10.53 9.67 -8.18
N TYR A 129 -10.15 8.99 -7.10
CA TYR A 129 -8.74 8.73 -6.82
C TYR A 129 -8.13 7.80 -7.88
N ILE A 130 -7.03 8.22 -8.50
CA ILE A 130 -6.18 7.35 -9.31
C ILE A 130 -4.74 7.62 -8.89
N PHE A 131 -3.91 6.59 -8.93
CA PHE A 131 -2.50 6.81 -8.73
C PHE A 131 -1.94 7.68 -9.85
N ASN A 132 -1.19 8.71 -9.48
CA ASN A 132 -0.52 9.57 -10.43
C ASN A 132 0.63 8.79 -11.11
N VAL A 133 0.52 8.63 -12.42
CA VAL A 133 1.50 7.91 -13.24
C VAL A 133 2.63 8.82 -13.75
N SER A 134 2.69 10.10 -13.36
CA SER A 134 3.72 11.01 -13.85
C SER A 134 5.12 10.63 -13.34
N ALA A 135 6.13 10.76 -14.20
CA ALA A 135 7.51 10.34 -13.95
C ALA A 135 8.21 11.10 -12.79
N ASN A 136 7.59 12.19 -12.29
CA ASN A 136 8.12 13.01 -11.19
C ASN A 136 7.47 12.67 -9.83
N SER A 137 6.42 11.83 -9.80
CA SER A 137 5.67 11.49 -8.59
C SER A 137 6.23 10.27 -7.84
N VAL A 138 7.54 10.11 -7.87
CA VAL A 138 8.25 8.89 -7.50
C VAL A 138 8.19 8.54 -6.01
N ALA A 139 8.13 9.55 -5.14
CA ALA A 139 8.49 9.34 -3.73
C ALA A 139 7.33 9.06 -2.77
N GLU A 140 6.07 9.11 -3.21
CA GLU A 140 4.94 9.27 -2.27
C GLU A 140 3.63 8.63 -2.72
N GLN A 141 3.64 7.50 -3.43
CA GLN A 141 2.39 6.92 -3.94
C GLN A 141 1.47 6.40 -2.83
N GLU A 142 2.06 5.70 -1.85
CA GLU A 142 1.40 5.24 -0.64
C GLU A 142 0.88 6.44 0.15
N SER A 143 1.70 7.48 0.28
CA SER A 143 1.30 8.72 0.93
C SER A 143 0.18 9.43 0.18
N GLN A 144 0.15 9.44 -1.15
CA GLN A 144 -0.91 10.08 -1.95
C GLN A 144 -2.27 9.41 -1.75
N ILE A 145 -2.33 8.08 -1.78
CA ILE A 145 -3.61 7.38 -1.56
C ILE A 145 -4.10 7.57 -0.13
N LEU A 146 -3.20 7.43 0.85
CA LEU A 146 -3.54 7.60 2.25
C LEU A 146 -3.95 9.05 2.56
N ASP A 147 -3.22 10.04 2.05
CA ASP A 147 -3.52 11.46 2.24
C ASP A 147 -4.86 11.88 1.64
N THR A 148 -5.29 11.23 0.57
CA THR A 148 -6.60 11.50 -0.03
C THR A 148 -7.73 10.94 0.83
N MET A 149 -7.54 9.77 1.46
CA MET A 149 -8.64 9.01 2.07
C MET A 149 -8.70 9.10 3.60
N THR A 150 -7.58 9.43 4.26
CA THR A 150 -7.46 9.37 5.72
C THR A 150 -6.46 10.39 6.27
N THR A 151 -6.58 10.66 7.56
CA THR A 151 -5.56 11.35 8.36
C THR A 151 -4.85 10.38 9.30
N MET A 152 -3.73 10.80 9.90
CA MET A 152 -2.93 9.95 10.78
C MET A 152 -3.70 9.47 12.02
N ASP A 153 -4.58 10.31 12.58
CA ASP A 153 -5.43 10.02 13.74
C ASP A 153 -6.58 9.03 13.42
N GLN A 154 -6.97 8.95 12.15
CA GLN A 154 -8.00 8.03 11.67
C GLN A 154 -7.46 6.62 11.42
N LEU A 155 -6.14 6.47 11.25
CA LEU A 155 -5.51 5.16 11.04
C LEU A 155 -5.75 4.19 12.21
N GLU A 156 -6.06 2.96 11.86
CA GLU A 156 -6.18 1.84 12.78
C GLU A 156 -4.86 1.09 12.86
N CYS A 157 -4.30 1.00 14.06
CA CYS A 157 -3.07 0.25 14.26
C CYS A 157 -3.36 -1.22 14.56
N LEU A 158 -3.06 -2.10 13.60
CA LEU A 158 -3.25 -3.54 13.70
C LEU A 158 -1.97 -4.24 14.18
N ALA A 159 -1.94 -5.57 14.11
CA ALA A 159 -0.78 -6.39 14.45
C ALA A 159 -0.35 -6.24 15.93
N ASN A 160 -1.33 -6.19 16.84
CA ASN A 160 -1.13 -6.00 18.27
C ASN A 160 -0.35 -4.70 18.58
N ASN A 161 -0.91 -3.53 18.23
CA ASN A 161 -0.24 -2.22 18.33
C ASN A 161 1.10 -2.17 17.57
N ALA A 162 1.15 -2.78 16.39
CA ALA A 162 2.36 -2.84 15.56
C ALA A 162 3.60 -3.45 16.26
N SER A 163 3.37 -4.33 17.24
CA SER A 163 4.44 -5.08 17.92
C SER A 163 4.82 -6.37 17.20
N LYS A 164 3.95 -6.87 16.31
CA LYS A 164 4.20 -8.06 15.51
C LYS A 164 4.50 -7.66 14.08
N VAL A 165 5.63 -8.12 13.56
CA VAL A 165 5.91 -8.07 12.12
C VAL A 165 5.15 -9.23 11.47
N ILE A 166 4.15 -8.91 10.65
CA ILE A 166 3.23 -9.89 10.06
C ILE A 166 3.44 -10.01 8.55
N ILE A 167 4.18 -9.07 7.93
CA ILE A 167 4.71 -9.20 6.58
C ILE A 167 6.20 -9.46 6.66
N ILE A 168 6.65 -10.51 5.98
CA ILE A 168 8.06 -10.87 5.94
C ILE A 168 8.47 -10.94 4.47
N PHE A 169 9.48 -10.15 4.11
CA PHE A 169 10.27 -10.11 2.86
C PHE A 169 9.73 -9.36 1.63
N TYR A 170 10.54 -8.39 1.19
CA TYR A 170 10.83 -8.07 -0.20
C TYR A 170 12.00 -8.98 -0.66
N MET A 171 11.72 -10.08 -1.35
CA MET A 171 12.79 -10.91 -1.93
C MET A 171 12.94 -10.52 -3.40
N LYS A 172 13.86 -9.60 -3.70
CA LYS A 172 14.21 -9.36 -5.10
C LYS A 172 14.84 -10.64 -5.63
N LYS A 173 14.10 -11.36 -6.49
CA LYS A 173 14.59 -12.58 -7.14
C LYS A 173 15.89 -12.25 -7.88
N GLU A 174 16.99 -12.90 -7.51
CA GLU A 174 18.23 -12.82 -8.29
C GLU A 174 17.95 -13.32 -9.70
N ARG A 175 18.47 -12.59 -10.69
CA ARG A 175 18.30 -12.89 -12.11
C ARG A 175 19.30 -13.93 -12.55
#